data_AF-E8LFG8-F1
#
_entry.id   AF-E8LFG8-F1
#
_cell.length_a   1.000
_cell.length_b   1.000
_cell.length_c   1.000
_cell.angle_alpha   90.00
_cell.angle_beta   90.00
_cell.angle_gamma   90.00
#
_symmetry.space_group_name_H-M   'P 1'
#
loop_
_entity.id
_entity.type
_entity.pdbx_description
1 polymer ?
#
loop_
_entity_poly.entity_id
_entity_poly.type
_entity_poly.pdbx_seq_one_letter_code
_entity_poly.pdbx_strand_id
1 'polypeptide(L)' 'MKRAIERSKLDRETNIELVETMWKQFSNLGIYELNVIDTTTHSIKDTVSAVQEKIA' A
#
# COMPACT_ATOMS: atom_id res chain seq x y z
N MET A 1 0.82 -3.47 -7.27
CA MET A 1 1.53 -2.57 -8.22
C MET A 1 0.62 -1.81 -9.18
N LYS A 2 -0.30 -2.45 -9.92
CA LYS A 2 -1.11 -1.80 -10.99
C LYS A 2 -1.71 -0.44 -10.58
N ARG A 3 -2.37 -0.38 -9.42
CA ARG A 3 -2.98 0.85 -8.87
C ARG A 3 -2.00 2.02 -8.68
N ALA A 4 -0.74 1.76 -8.34
CA ALA A 4 0.24 2.80 -8.05
C ALA A 4 0.90 3.34 -9.34
N ILE A 5 1.14 2.46 -10.31
CA ILE A 5 1.72 2.82 -11.62
C ILE A 5 0.73 3.60 -12.49
N GLU A 6 -0.57 3.33 -12.37
CA GLU A 6 -1.64 3.96 -13.15
C GLU A 6 -2.14 5.30 -12.56
N ARG A 7 -1.48 5.84 -11.53
CA ARG A 7 -1.91 7.12 -10.92
C ARG A 7 -1.66 8.28 -11.89
N SER A 8 -2.70 9.06 -12.19
CA SER A 8 -2.64 10.16 -13.15
C SER A 8 -1.85 11.39 -12.70
N LYS A 9 -1.42 11.46 -11.43
CA LYS A 9 -0.74 12.64 -10.87
C LYS A 9 0.69 12.83 -11.39
N LEU A 10 1.38 11.74 -11.71
CA LEU A 10 2.77 11.72 -12.19
C LEU A 10 2.83 10.87 -13.46
N ASP A 11 3.90 11.04 -14.24
CA ASP A 11 4.16 10.14 -15.35
C ASP A 11 4.48 8.72 -14.85
N ARG A 12 4.39 7.76 -15.77
CA ARG A 12 4.53 6.34 -15.46
C ARG A 12 5.92 6.00 -14.91
N GLU A 13 6.98 6.63 -15.42
CA GLU A 13 8.36 6.35 -15.01
C GLU A 13 8.59 6.85 -13.59
N THR A 14 8.19 8.09 -13.30
CA THR A 14 8.26 8.66 -11.96
C THR A 14 7.42 7.86 -10.95
N ASN A 15 6.23 7.37 -11.34
CA ASN A 15 5.43 6.50 -10.48
C ASN A 15 6.14 5.18 -10.14
N ILE A 16 6.85 4.57 -11.11
CA ILE A 16 7.59 3.32 -10.88
C ILE A 16 8.75 3.57 -9.92
N GLU A 17 9.57 4.59 -10.15
CA GLU A 17 10.70 4.93 -9.28
C GLU A 17 10.24 5.21 -7.84
N LEU A 18 9.14 5.96 -7.69
CA LEU A 18 8.55 6.23 -6.39
C LEU A 18 8.11 4.94 -5.68
N VAL A 19 7.42 4.04 -6.37
CA VAL A 19 6.95 2.77 -5.80
C VAL A 19 8.14 1.90 -5.36
N GLU A 20 9.18 1.76 -6.19
CA GLU A 20 10.38 1.00 -5.86
C GLU A 20 11.13 1.60 -4.66
N THR A 21 11.21 2.94 -4.59
CA THR A 21 11.83 3.65 -3.47
C THR A 21 11.04 3.45 -2.17
N MET A 22 9.72 3.60 -2.21
CA MET A 22 8.86 3.35 -1.05
C MET A 22 8.90 1.89 -0.62
N TRP A 23 8.93 0.94 -1.57
CA TRP A 23 8.96 -0.48 -1.24
C TRP A 23 10.17 -0.83 -0.37
N LYS A 24 11.36 -0.31 -0.70
CA LYS A 24 12.57 -0.50 0.12
C LYS A 24 12.43 0.05 1.56
N GLN A 25 11.60 1.06 1.77
CA GLN A 25 11.37 1.65 3.09
C GLN A 25 10.34 0.88 3.91
N PHE A 26 9.36 0.26 3.25
CA PHE A 26 8.19 -0.34 3.91
C PHE A 26 8.08 -1.86 3.77
N SER A 27 8.97 -2.54 3.04
CA SER A 27 8.94 -4.00 2.87
C SER A 27 9.47 -4.80 4.07
N ASN A 28 9.98 -4.11 5.09
CA ASN A 28 10.43 -4.71 6.34
C ASN A 28 10.31 -3.70 7.49
N LEU A 29 9.23 -3.80 8.26
CA LEU A 29 8.91 -2.95 9.39
C LEU A 29 9.27 -3.57 10.75
N GLY A 30 9.91 -4.75 10.75
CA GLY A 30 10.31 -5.45 11.97
C GLY A 30 9.12 -5.79 12.87
N ILE A 31 9.14 -5.34 14.12
CA ILE A 31 8.05 -5.62 15.08
C ILE A 31 6.69 -5.05 14.64
N TYR A 32 6.70 -4.03 13.79
CA TYR A 32 5.49 -3.37 13.32
C TYR A 32 4.81 -4.10 12.16
N GLU A 33 5.42 -5.16 11.63
CA GLU A 33 4.76 -6.06 10.66
C GLU A 33 3.42 -6.60 11.19
N LEU A 34 3.31 -6.77 12.51
CA LEU A 34 2.07 -7.16 13.18
C LEU A 34 0.93 -6.16 12.96
N ASN A 35 1.22 -4.93 12.56
CA ASN A 35 0.23 -3.87 12.30
C ASN A 35 -0.09 -3.68 10.82
N VAL A 36 0.60 -4.39 9.91
CA VAL A 36 0.34 -4.29 8.48
C VAL A 36 -1.03 -4.86 8.14
N ILE A 37 -1.76 -4.13 7.29
CA ILE A 37 -3.03 -4.57 6.72
C ILE A 37 -2.82 -4.70 5.21
N ASP A 38 -2.83 -5.93 4.69
CA ASP A 38 -2.78 -6.14 3.24
C ASP A 38 -4.14 -5.80 2.61
N THR A 39 -4.12 -4.86 1.66
CA THR A 39 -5.30 -4.39 0.92
C THR A 39 -5.14 -4.59 -0.59
N THR A 40 -4.18 -5.42 -1.00
CA THR A 40 -3.82 -5.61 -2.41
C THR A 40 -5.03 -6.06 -3.25
N THR A 41 -5.84 -6.99 -2.74
CA THR A 41 -7.01 -7.55 -3.43
C THR A 41 -8.35 -7.05 -2.88
N HIS A 42 -8.35 -6.28 -1.80
CA HIS A 42 -9.56 -5.80 -1.17
C HIS A 42 -10.33 -4.81 -2.05
N SER A 43 -11.66 -4.87 -1.95
CA SER A 43 -12.51 -3.76 -2.36
C SER A 43 -12.33 -2.58 -1.39
N ILE A 44 -12.89 -1.43 -1.74
CA ILE A 44 -12.92 -0.27 -0.84
C ILE A 44 -13.66 -0.62 0.46
N LYS A 45 -14.78 -1.36 0.36
CA LYS A 45 -15.59 -1.75 1.52
C LYS A 45 -14.79 -2.64 2.46
N ASP A 46 -14.14 -3.67 1.92
CA ASP A 46 -13.35 -4.62 2.72
C ASP A 46 -12.14 -3.93 3.36
N THR A 47 -11.53 -2.98 2.64
CA THR A 47 -10.44 -2.16 3.17
C THR A 47 -10.90 -1.34 4.38
N VAL A 48 -12.07 -0.70 4.31
CA VAL A 48 -12.61 0.08 5.43
C VAL A 48 -12.88 -0.82 6.64
N SER A 49 -13.49 -1.99 6.42
CA SER A 49 -13.76 -2.94 7.50
C SER A 49 -12.47 -3.44 8.17
N ALA A 50 -11.44 -3.80 7.39
CA ALA A 50 -10.16 -4.26 7.94
C ALA A 50 -9.45 -3.19 8.78
N VAL A 51 -9.53 -1.92 8.36
CA VAL A 51 -8.97 -0.80 9.13
C VAL A 51 -9.74 -0.61 10.45
N GLN A 52 -11.08 -0.69 10.42
CA GLN A 52 -11.90 -0.58 11.62
C GLN A 52 -11.61 -1.70 12.63
N GLU A 53 -11.45 -2.94 12.16
CA GLU A 53 -11.12 -4.09 13.01
C GLU A 53 -9.75 -3.95 13.67
N LYS A 54 -8.77 -3.34 13.01
CA LYS A 54 -7.41 -3.17 13.55
C LYS A 54 -7.30 -2.08 14.63
N ILE A 55 -8.22 -1.11 14.62
CA ILE A 55 -8.21 0.05 15.52
C ILE A 55 -9.12 -0.17 16.74
N ALA A 56 -10.09 -1.09 16.64
CA ALA A 56 -11.00 -1.46 17.73
C ALA A 56 -10.28 -2.15 18.89
#